data_AF-A0A401PP91-F1
#
_entry.id   AF-A0A401PP91-F1
#
_cell.length_a   1.000
_cell.length_b   1.000
_cell.length_c   1.000
_cell.angle_alpha   90.00
_cell.angle_beta   90.00
_cell.angle_gamma   90.00
#
_symmetry.space_group_name_H-M   'P 1'
#
loop_
_entity.id
_entity.type
_entity.pdbx_description
1 polymer ?
#
loop_
_entity_poly.entity_id
_entity_poly.type
_entity_poly.pdbx_seq_one_letter_code
_entity_poly.pdbx_strand_id
1 'polypeptide(L)'
;HTLVLPLILLELFNTPHQYPKRRIGLLILAIVSISYLLWVLWIYYAAGAWVYPLLGLFNRLGLVLFFSVSLLLVMILYLLGERLTLLTWGSAEKAKNT
;
A
#
# COMPACT_ATOMS: atom_id res chain seq x y z
N HIS A 1 -11.53 19.04 -2.13
CA HIS A 1 -11.47 17.57 -1.93
C HIS A 1 -10.05 17.07 -1.61
N THR A 2 -9.34 17.68 -0.65
CA THR A 2 -7.99 17.27 -0.20
C THR A 2 -7.93 16.98 1.30
N LEU A 3 -9.04 17.19 2.02
CA LEU A 3 -9.14 17.10 3.48
C LEU A 3 -9.23 15.67 4.02
N VAL A 4 -9.49 14.68 3.16
CA VAL A 4 -9.56 13.28 3.57
C VAL A 4 -8.19 12.78 4.04
N LEU A 5 -7.13 13.19 3.35
CA LEU A 5 -5.75 12.83 3.68
C LEU A 5 -5.29 13.35 5.05
N PRO A 6 -5.40 14.66 5.37
CA PRO A 6 -5.02 15.17 6.68
C PRO A 6 -5.95 14.69 7.79
N LEU A 7 -7.24 14.44 7.52
CA LEU A 7 -8.17 13.93 8.52
C LEU A 7 -7.81 12.49 8.92
N ILE A 8 -7.52 11.60 7.96
CA ILE A 8 -7.06 10.24 8.23
C ILE A 8 -5.71 10.26 8.97
N LEU A 9 -4.79 11.16 8.61
CA LEU A 9 -3.52 11.34 9.32
C LEU A 9 -3.71 11.84 10.75
N LEU A 10 -4.66 12.76 10.98
CA LEU A 10 -4.96 13.32 12.29
C LEU A 10 -5.66 12.29 13.19
N GLU A 11 -6.60 11.53 12.64
CA GLU A 11 -7.31 10.46 13.34
C GLU A 11 -6.37 9.30 13.70
N LEU A 12 -5.42 9.00 12.80
CA LEU A 12 -4.32 8.08 13.07
C LEU A 12 -3.39 8.59 14.18
N PHE A 13 -3.15 9.90 14.26
CA PHE A 13 -2.28 10.53 15.27
C PHE A 13 -2.95 10.63 16.65
N ASN A 14 -4.26 10.91 16.69
CA ASN A 14 -4.97 11.24 17.93
C ASN A 14 -5.59 10.02 18.63
N THR A 15 -5.74 8.90 17.92
CA THR A 15 -6.30 7.67 18.49
C THR A 15 -5.18 6.66 18.74
N PRO A 16 -4.77 6.37 19.99
CA PRO A 16 -3.76 5.36 20.30
C PRO A 16 -4.36 3.97 20.09
N HIS A 17 -4.60 3.58 18.85
CA HIS A 17 -4.84 2.19 18.51
C HIS A 17 -3.51 1.47 18.60
N GLN A 18 -3.44 0.49 19.50
CA GLN A 18 -2.35 -0.48 19.59
C GLN A 18 -2.24 -1.17 18.23
N TYR A 19 -1.40 -0.63 17.34
CA TYR A 19 -1.28 -1.12 15.98
C TYR A 19 -0.81 -2.57 16.05
N PRO A 20 -1.58 -3.52 15.49
CA PRO A 20 -1.15 -4.91 15.44
C PRO A 20 0.20 -4.97 14.71
N LYS A 21 1.10 -5.83 15.20
CA LYS A 21 2.51 -5.95 14.81
C LYS A 21 2.71 -5.65 13.32
N ARG A 22 3.66 -4.77 13.00
CA ARG A 22 4.08 -4.29 11.65
C ARG A 22 4.07 -5.33 10.52
N ARG A 23 4.26 -6.61 10.84
CA ARG A 23 4.23 -7.73 9.89
C ARG A 23 2.83 -8.05 9.36
N ILE A 24 1.78 -7.81 10.15
CA ILE A 24 0.38 -8.11 9.79
C ILE A 24 -0.12 -7.10 8.76
N GLY A 25 0.17 -5.81 8.95
CA GLY A 25 -0.17 -4.76 7.97
C GLY A 25 0.48 -5.00 6.61
N LEU A 26 1.78 -5.34 6.60
CA LEU A 26 2.49 -5.75 5.38
C LEU A 26 1.88 -6.98 4.71
N LEU A 27 1.59 -8.02 5.49
CA LEU A 27 1.01 -9.26 4.97
C LEU A 27 -0.34 -9.00 4.32
N ILE A 28 -1.23 -8.27 4.99
CA ILE A 28 -2.57 -7.94 4.45
C ILE A 28 -2.42 -7.11 3.17
N LEU A 29 -1.58 -6.08 3.19
CA LEU A 29 -1.34 -5.22 2.02
C LEU A 29 -0.77 -6.01 0.84
N ALA A 30 0.19 -6.91 1.09
CA ALA A 30 0.76 -7.78 0.08
C ALA A 30 -0.27 -8.76 -0.48
N ILE A 31 -1.06 -9.41 0.38
CA ILE A 31 -2.13 -10.33 -0.03
C ILE A 31 -3.14 -9.61 -0.91
N VAL A 32 -3.67 -8.46 -0.45
CA VAL A 32 -4.66 -7.68 -1.21
C VAL A 32 -4.08 -7.23 -2.56
N SER A 33 -2.83 -6.75 -2.58
CA SER A 33 -2.16 -6.33 -3.82
C SER A 33 -2.00 -7.49 -4.80
N ILE A 34 -1.52 -8.65 -4.34
CA ILE A 34 -1.35 -9.85 -5.17
C ILE A 34 -2.71 -10.36 -5.68
N SER A 35 -3.72 -10.42 -4.81
CA SER A 35 -5.08 -10.84 -5.19
C SER A 35 -5.66 -9.94 -6.28
N TYR A 36 -5.46 -8.62 -6.18
CA TYR A 36 -5.90 -7.67 -7.20
C TYR A 36 -5.19 -7.89 -8.55
N LEU A 37 -3.86 -8.10 -8.52
CA LEU A 37 -3.09 -8.39 -9.73
C LEU A 37 -3.53 -9.69 -10.41
N LEU A 38 -3.74 -10.76 -9.63
CA LEU A 38 -4.27 -12.02 -10.12
C LEU A 38 -5.65 -11.85 -10.77
N TRP A 39 -6.52 -11.06 -10.15
CA TRP A 39 -7.85 -10.78 -10.67
C TRP A 39 -7.79 -10.03 -12.02
N VAL A 40 -6.94 -9.01 -12.14
CA VAL A 40 -6.73 -8.29 -13.41
C VAL A 40 -6.18 -9.23 -14.50
N LEU A 41 -5.21 -10.08 -14.16
CA LEU A 41 -4.66 -11.08 -15.09
C LEU A 41 -5.74 -12.10 -15.54
N TRP A 42 -6.59 -12.52 -14.61
CA TRP A 42 -7.68 -13.44 -14.90
C TRP A 42 -8.69 -12.85 -15.88
N ILE A 43 -9.06 -11.57 -15.72
CA ILE A 43 -9.96 -10.90 -16.67
C ILE A 43 -9.34 -10.82 -18.07
N TYR A 44 -8.04 -10.51 -18.18
CA TYR A 44 -7.35 -10.53 -19.46
C TYR A 44 -7.41 -11.93 -20.12
N TYR A 45 -7.19 -12.98 -19.33
CA TYR A 45 -7.26 -14.36 -19.82
C TYR A 45 -8.69 -14.76 -20.23
N ALA A 46 -9.71 -14.39 -19.44
CA ALA A 46 -11.09 -14.80 -19.65
C ALA A 46 -11.81 -14.00 -20.75
N ALA A 47 -11.57 -12.68 -20.83
CA ALA A 47 -12.24 -11.79 -21.77
C ALA A 47 -11.43 -11.52 -23.04
N GLY A 48 -10.12 -11.82 -23.05
CA GLY A 48 -9.21 -11.47 -24.16
C GLY A 48 -9.02 -9.96 -24.36
N ALA A 49 -9.63 -9.14 -23.51
CA ALA A 49 -9.59 -7.68 -23.53
C ALA A 49 -9.14 -7.16 -22.16
N TRP A 50 -8.39 -6.06 -22.17
CA TRP A 50 -7.98 -5.41 -20.94
C TRP A 50 -9.14 -4.64 -20.32
N VAL A 51 -9.33 -4.78 -19.01
CA VAL A 51 -10.27 -3.96 -18.23
C VAL A 51 -10.02 -2.46 -18.45
N TYR A 52 -8.74 -2.10 -18.58
CA TYR A 52 -8.32 -0.75 -18.87
C TYR A 52 -7.64 -0.70 -20.24
N PRO A 53 -8.15 0.09 -21.21
CA PRO A 53 -7.53 0.21 -22.53
C PRO A 53 -6.08 0.70 -22.45
N LEU A 54 -5.70 1.46 -21.41
CA LEU A 54 -4.31 1.83 -21.13
C LEU A 54 -3.37 0.63 -20.97
N LEU A 55 -3.84 -0.47 -20.36
CA LEU A 55 -3.02 -1.70 -20.22
C LEU A 55 -2.79 -2.37 -21.57
N GLY A 56 -3.72 -2.21 -22.52
CA GLY A 56 -3.60 -2.71 -23.89
C GLY A 56 -2.62 -1.93 -24.76
N LEU A 57 -2.22 -0.72 -24.36
CA LEU A 57 -1.15 0.03 -25.03
C LEU A 57 0.25 -0.50 -24.68
N PHE A 58 0.40 -1.25 -23.59
CA PHE A 58 1.69 -1.78 -23.17
C PHE A 58 1.95 -3.17 -23.75
N ASN A 59 3.18 -3.39 -24.21
CA ASN A 59 3.65 -4.73 -24.55
C ASN A 59 3.73 -5.62 -23.28
N ARG A 60 3.81 -6.95 -23.44
CA ARG A 60 3.90 -7.93 -22.33
C ARG A 60 4.97 -7.55 -21.28
N LEU A 61 6.11 -7.06 -21.73
CA LEU A 61 7.20 -6.61 -20.85
C LEU A 61 6.86 -5.31 -20.11
N GLY A 62 6.14 -4.38 -20.75
CA GLY A 62 5.70 -3.13 -20.14
C GLY A 62 4.70 -3.35 -19.01
N LEU A 63 3.82 -4.36 -19.16
CA LEU A 63 2.90 -4.78 -18.11
C LEU A 63 3.64 -5.36 -16.89
N VAL A 64 4.59 -6.27 -17.12
CA VAL A 64 5.43 -6.83 -16.03
C VAL A 64 6.17 -5.72 -15.29
N LEU A 65 6.73 -4.76 -16.02
CA LEU A 65 7.43 -3.62 -15.43
C LEU A 65 6.46 -2.73 -14.62
N PHE A 66 5.29 -2.41 -15.18
CA PHE A 66 4.29 -1.59 -14.52
C PHE A 66 3.81 -2.20 -13.20
N PHE A 67 3.53 -3.51 -13.19
CA PHE A 67 3.13 -4.22 -11.98
C PHE A 67 4.27 -4.29 -10.96
N SER A 68 5.51 -4.54 -11.40
CA SER A 68 6.69 -4.54 -10.53
C SER A 68 6.91 -3.17 -9.86
N VAL A 69 6.84 -2.08 -10.64
CA VAL A 69 6.95 -0.71 -10.15
C VAL A 69 5.81 -0.37 -9.17
N SER A 70 4.58 -0.82 -9.47
CA SER A 70 3.42 -0.59 -8.58
C SER A 70 3.59 -1.28 -7.23
N LEU A 71 4.06 -2.53 -7.22
CA LEU A 71 4.35 -3.26 -5.98
C LEU A 71 5.49 -2.61 -5.18
N LEU A 72 6.56 -2.18 -5.87
CA LEU A 72 7.66 -1.43 -5.25
C LEU A 72 7.17 -0.12 -4.64
N LEU A 73 6.32 0.63 -5.35
CA LEU A 73 5.76 1.89 -4.84
C LEU A 73 4.93 1.67 -3.57
N VAL A 74 4.07 0.64 -3.56
CA VAL A 74 3.29 0.27 -2.37
C VAL A 74 4.20 -0.11 -1.20
N MET A 75 5.29 -0.84 -1.46
CA MET A 75 6.28 -1.19 -0.45
C MET A 75 7.01 0.04 0.11
N ILE A 76 7.40 0.99 -0.74
CA ILE A 76 8.03 2.26 -0.34
C ILE A 76 7.08 3.11 0.48
N LEU A 77 5.83 3.26 0.04
CA LEU A 77 4.81 4.03 0.77
C LEU A 77 4.54 3.42 2.14
N TYR A 78 4.52 2.09 2.24
CA TYR A 78 4.38 1.41 3.52
C TYR A 78 5.58 1.69 4.44
N LEU A 79 6.81 1.55 3.93
CA LEU A 79 8.02 1.81 4.71
C LEU A 79 8.08 3.27 5.15
N LEU A 80 7.68 4.20 4.28
CA LEU A 80 7.60 5.62 4.62
C LEU A 80 6.57 5.87 5.73
N GLY A 81 5.38 5.26 5.63
CA GLY A 81 4.36 5.29 6.68
C GLY A 81 4.86 4.73 8.01
N GLU A 82 5.61 3.63 7.98
CA GLU A 82 6.25 3.05 9.17
C GLU A 82 7.27 4.02 9.79
N ARG A 83 8.13 4.65 8.97
CA ARG A 83 9.13 5.62 9.45
C ARG A 83 8.47 6.83 10.08
N LEU A 84 7.40 7.35 9.47
CA LEU A 84 6.63 8.46 10.03
C LEU A 84 6.00 8.05 11.36
N THR A 85 5.37 6.88 11.43
CA THR A 85 4.76 6.33 12.65
C THR A 85 5.80 6.17 13.77
N LEU A 86 6.99 5.68 13.44
CA LEU A 86 8.12 5.56 14.35
C LEU A 86 8.68 6.89 14.82
N LEU A 87 8.75 7.90 13.96
CA LEU A 87 9.21 9.24 14.34
C LEU A 87 8.19 9.91 15.27
N THR A 88 6.90 9.73 15.02
CA THR A 88 5.83 10.29 15.86
C THR A 88 5.69 9.57 17.22
N TRP A 89 5.81 8.24 17.25
CA TRP A 89 5.60 7.44 18.48
C TRP A 89 6.89 6.97 19.18
N GLY A 90 8.02 6.90 18.48
CA GLY A 90 9.31 6.54 19.09
C GLY A 90 9.79 7.56 20.12
N SER A 91 9.31 8.81 20.00
CA SER A 91 9.48 9.83 21.05
C SER A 91 8.62 9.52 22.29
N ALA A 92 7.42 8.96 22.10
CA ALA A 92 6.53 8.58 23.19
C ALA A 92 7.00 7.31 23.94
N GLU A 93 7.67 6.37 23.26
CA GLU A 93 8.25 5.19 23.90
C GLU A 93 9.48 5.51 24.76
N LYS A 94 10.31 6.49 24.33
CA LYS A 94 11.40 7.01 25.17
C LYS A 94 10.90 7.73 26.43
N ALA A 95 9.80 8.49 26.32
CA ALA A 95 9.22 9.20 27.46
C ALA A 95 8.55 8.29 28.51
N LYS A 96 8.32 7.01 28.19
CA LYS A 96 7.76 6.02 29.13
C LYS A 96 8.83 5.22 29.88
N ASN A 97 10.09 5.32 29.46
CA ASN A 97 11.25 4.62 30.05
C ASN A 97 12.27 5.58 30.68
N THR A 98 11.87 6.83 30.96
CA THR A 98 12.62 7.78 31.81
C THR A 98 11.73 8.15 32.99
#